data_AF-A0A9W9K805-F1
#
_entry.id   AF-A0A9W9K805-F1
#
_cell.length_a   1.000
_cell.length_b   1.000
_cell.length_c   1.000
_cell.angle_alpha   90.00
_cell.angle_beta   90.00
_cell.angle_gamma   90.00
#
_symmetry.space_group_name_H-M   'P 1'
#
loop_
_entity.id
_entity.type
_entity.pdbx_description
1 polymer ?
#
loop_
_entity_poly.entity_id
_entity_poly.type
_entity_poly.pdbx_seq_one_letter_code
_entity_poly.pdbx_strand_id
1 'polypeptide(L)'
;MALFDSAPRVFLAATTLRLVLLLYGGWQDAHSAVKYTDIDYMVFTDAARYVARGESPYARDTYRYTPLLAWMLLPTAWEGAAPWASVAFAFGKALFALSDVLAGWLVVQLLRRCYSFPMEKALRYVAVVWLWNPMVANISTRGSAEGLLGVLVAALVWASLTRRAVLAGAILGLAVHFKIYPFIYGVSILWWWDAQCDGVAAPVQQSSLTSRAVAFLTPSRVKLTVSALASFIALNLLMYFQYGEPFLQYTFFHHLTRIDHRHNFSPYSTLLYLSAAGGANSHFEALAFLPQLLLVVVLLPLVLAKKSLTTAMLAQTFAFVTFNKVCTSQYFLWYLVLLPFYLPSSSFIRRPALGISAAGLWVLGQALWLHQGYNLEFLGRSAFVPGLFLAALFFFAVNIWILGIIIQDGGDDATINAGGSIKPSAKI
;
A
#
# COMPACT_ATOMS: atom_id res chain seq x y z
N MET A 1 -22.73 -11.94 -16.83
CA MET A 1 -22.82 -10.47 -16.96
C MET A 1 -23.67 -9.83 -15.86
N ALA A 2 -24.79 -10.43 -15.43
CA ALA A 2 -25.71 -9.90 -14.40
C ALA A 2 -25.15 -9.55 -12.98
N LEU A 3 -23.92 -9.96 -12.66
CA LEU A 3 -23.32 -9.77 -11.33
C LEU A 3 -22.73 -8.37 -11.14
N PHE A 4 -22.23 -7.74 -12.20
CA PHE A 4 -21.62 -6.41 -12.16
C PHE A 4 -22.61 -5.26 -12.34
N ASP A 5 -23.85 -5.59 -12.71
CA ASP A 5 -24.91 -4.60 -12.95
C ASP A 5 -25.49 -4.03 -11.64
N SER A 6 -25.14 -4.64 -10.51
CA SER A 6 -25.66 -4.29 -9.19
C SER A 6 -24.53 -4.15 -8.18
N ALA A 7 -24.26 -2.91 -7.75
CA ALA A 7 -23.30 -2.64 -6.69
C ALA A 7 -23.58 -3.49 -5.42
N PRO A 8 -24.83 -3.59 -4.91
CA PRO A 8 -25.14 -4.46 -3.78
C PRO A 8 -24.68 -5.90 -3.96
N ARG A 9 -24.85 -6.50 -5.15
CA ARG A 9 -24.41 -7.89 -5.41
C ARG A 9 -22.89 -8.00 -5.37
N VAL A 10 -22.17 -7.02 -5.94
CA VAL A 10 -20.70 -7.01 -5.95
C VAL A 10 -20.13 -6.95 -4.55
N PHE A 11 -20.62 -6.00 -3.74
CA PHE A 11 -20.17 -5.83 -2.36
C PHE A 11 -20.63 -6.98 -1.46
N LEU A 12 -21.84 -7.52 -1.65
CA LEU A 12 -22.30 -8.70 -0.91
C LEU A 12 -21.38 -9.89 -1.19
N ALA A 13 -21.07 -10.19 -2.45
CA ALA A 13 -20.15 -11.27 -2.80
C ALA A 13 -18.75 -11.07 -2.19
N ALA A 14 -18.23 -9.83 -2.20
CA ALA A 14 -16.93 -9.51 -1.61
C ALA A 14 -16.90 -9.67 -0.08
N THR A 15 -17.98 -9.29 0.59
CA THR A 15 -18.15 -9.46 2.04
C THR A 15 -18.33 -10.93 2.39
N THR A 16 -19.17 -11.67 1.66
CA THR A 16 -19.36 -13.11 1.84
C THR A 16 -18.06 -13.88 1.66
N LEU A 17 -17.25 -13.57 0.65
CA LEU A 17 -15.92 -14.17 0.46
C LEU A 17 -15.05 -14.00 1.71
N ARG A 18 -14.98 -12.80 2.27
CA ARG A 18 -14.20 -12.52 3.48
C ARG A 18 -14.76 -13.23 4.71
N LEU A 19 -16.08 -13.27 4.87
CA LEU A 19 -16.73 -14.00 5.97
C LEU A 19 -16.42 -15.50 5.90
N VAL A 20 -16.51 -16.11 4.72
CA VAL A 20 -16.15 -17.52 4.50
C VAL A 20 -14.69 -17.76 4.88
N LEU A 21 -13.77 -16.88 4.44
CA LEU A 21 -12.35 -16.99 4.77
C LEU A 21 -12.05 -16.79 6.26
N LEU A 22 -12.77 -15.91 6.97
CA LEU A 22 -12.62 -15.74 8.41
C LEU A 22 -13.07 -16.99 9.18
N LEU A 23 -14.21 -17.57 8.80
CA LEU A 23 -14.71 -18.81 9.39
C LEU A 23 -13.78 -19.99 9.10
N TYR A 24 -13.37 -20.14 7.84
CA TYR A 24 -12.41 -21.16 7.44
C TYR A 24 -11.06 -20.97 8.15
N GLY A 25 -10.59 -19.73 8.28
CA GLY A 25 -9.36 -19.41 8.99
C GLY A 25 -9.40 -19.83 10.46
N GLY A 26 -10.52 -19.56 11.15
CA GLY A 26 -10.72 -20.04 12.53
C GLY A 26 -10.73 -21.58 12.62
N TRP A 27 -11.39 -22.25 11.66
CA TRP A 27 -11.35 -23.71 11.59
C TRP A 27 -9.93 -24.24 11.34
N GLN A 28 -9.20 -23.67 10.38
CA GLN A 28 -7.83 -24.07 10.05
C GLN A 28 -6.88 -23.84 11.24
N ASP A 29 -7.02 -22.72 11.95
CA ASP A 29 -6.21 -22.44 13.13
C ASP A 29 -6.44 -23.46 14.25
N ALA A 30 -7.64 -24.03 14.38
CA ALA A 30 -7.96 -25.07 15.35
C ALA A 30 -7.51 -26.48 14.91
N HIS A 31 -7.45 -26.77 13.61
CA HIS A 31 -7.27 -28.14 13.10
C HIS A 31 -5.97 -28.39 12.32
N SER A 32 -5.20 -27.35 11.98
CA SER A 32 -3.96 -27.46 11.21
C SER A 32 -2.73 -27.01 12.01
N ALA A 33 -1.59 -27.66 11.74
CA ALA A 33 -0.29 -27.21 12.21
C ALA A 33 0.12 -25.88 11.55
N VAL A 34 -0.19 -25.71 10.26
CA VAL A 34 0.04 -24.46 9.53
C VAL A 34 -1.14 -23.52 9.76
N LYS A 35 -0.89 -22.46 10.53
CA LYS A 35 -1.90 -21.49 10.91
C LYS A 35 -2.32 -20.60 9.74
N TYR A 36 -3.62 -20.31 9.70
CA TYR A 36 -4.18 -19.31 8.81
C TYR A 36 -3.89 -17.91 9.36
N THR A 37 -4.02 -17.69 10.67
CA THR A 37 -3.68 -16.41 11.29
C THR A 37 -2.22 -16.02 11.00
N ASP A 38 -2.03 -14.79 10.52
CA ASP A 38 -0.71 -14.21 10.34
C ASP A 38 -0.05 -13.93 11.70
N ILE A 39 1.27 -14.15 11.79
CA ILE A 39 2.00 -13.93 13.04
C ILE A 39 1.97 -12.45 13.45
N ASP A 40 1.95 -11.53 12.48
CA ASP A 40 1.83 -10.10 12.76
C ASP A 40 0.51 -9.78 13.49
N TYR A 41 -0.57 -10.52 13.19
CA TYR A 41 -1.84 -10.34 13.90
C TYR A 41 -1.75 -10.65 15.39
N MET A 42 -1.02 -11.72 15.74
CA MET A 42 -0.76 -12.05 17.15
C MET A 42 0.04 -10.94 17.84
N VAL A 43 1.05 -10.42 17.16
CA VAL A 43 1.87 -9.29 17.65
C VAL A 43 1.01 -8.04 17.87
N PHE A 44 0.07 -7.74 16.96
CA PHE A 44 -0.86 -6.62 17.13
C PHE A 44 -1.79 -6.79 18.33
N THR A 45 -2.40 -7.97 18.47
CA THR A 45 -3.34 -8.26 19.55
C THR A 45 -2.64 -8.30 20.90
N ASP A 46 -1.42 -8.84 20.99
CA ASP A 46 -0.62 -8.79 22.21
C ASP A 46 -0.27 -7.34 22.58
N ALA A 47 0.17 -6.53 21.61
CA ALA A 47 0.42 -5.11 21.85
C ALA A 47 -0.83 -4.35 22.31
N ALA A 48 -2.01 -4.67 21.78
CA ALA A 48 -3.27 -4.11 22.25
C ALA A 48 -3.57 -4.50 23.71
N ARG A 49 -3.20 -5.72 24.15
CA ARG A 49 -3.32 -6.12 25.56
C ARG A 49 -2.39 -5.33 26.48
N TYR A 50 -1.16 -5.05 26.04
CA TYR A 50 -0.26 -4.16 26.78
C TYR A 50 -0.87 -2.76 26.93
N VAL A 51 -1.37 -2.18 25.84
CA VAL A 51 -2.05 -0.87 25.89
C VAL A 51 -3.26 -0.89 26.81
N ALA A 52 -4.07 -1.96 26.78
CA ALA A 52 -5.25 -2.11 27.66
C ALA A 52 -4.89 -2.15 29.16
N ARG A 53 -3.66 -2.58 29.50
CA ARG A 53 -3.12 -2.60 30.87
C ARG A 53 -2.40 -1.29 31.26
N GLY A 54 -2.41 -0.29 30.39
CA GLY A 54 -1.68 0.97 30.58
C GLY A 54 -0.18 0.87 30.30
N GLU A 55 0.27 -0.24 29.70
CA GLU A 55 1.67 -0.49 29.35
C GLU A 55 1.98 -0.05 27.90
N SER A 56 3.27 -0.02 27.57
CA SER A 56 3.73 0.29 26.22
C SER A 56 3.45 -0.88 25.27
N PRO A 57 2.91 -0.65 24.05
CA PRO A 57 2.77 -1.72 23.05
C PRO A 57 4.12 -2.31 22.64
N TYR A 58 5.22 -1.56 22.84
CA TYR A 58 6.59 -2.02 22.59
C TYR A 58 7.14 -2.97 23.65
N ALA A 59 6.40 -3.21 24.74
CA ALA A 59 6.71 -4.31 25.66
C ALA A 59 6.46 -5.67 25.00
N ARG A 60 5.66 -5.71 23.91
CA ARG A 60 5.55 -6.89 23.06
C ARG A 60 6.77 -6.98 22.15
N ASP A 61 7.56 -8.04 22.33
CA ASP A 61 8.68 -8.35 21.44
C ASP A 61 8.25 -8.33 19.97
N THR A 62 9.10 -7.78 19.10
CA THR A 62 8.90 -7.67 17.66
C THR A 62 7.76 -6.74 17.19
N TYR A 63 7.07 -6.04 18.10
CA TYR A 63 6.13 -4.99 17.72
C TYR A 63 6.87 -3.78 17.12
N ARG A 64 6.63 -3.53 15.83
CA ARG A 64 7.36 -2.54 15.00
C ARG A 64 6.40 -1.62 14.23
N TYR A 65 5.23 -1.39 14.79
CA TYR A 65 4.12 -0.68 14.14
C TYR A 65 3.75 0.56 14.96
N THR A 66 3.04 1.52 14.37
CA THR A 66 2.54 2.68 15.11
C THR A 66 1.69 2.22 16.32
N PRO A 67 1.77 2.87 17.49
CA PRO A 67 0.88 2.55 18.61
C PRO A 67 -0.59 2.74 18.26
N LEU A 68 -0.93 3.62 17.31
CA LEU A 68 -2.31 3.81 16.85
C LEU A 68 -2.96 2.50 16.41
N LEU A 69 -2.20 1.58 15.80
CA LEU A 69 -2.72 0.27 15.42
C LEU A 69 -3.10 -0.57 16.64
N ALA A 70 -2.25 -0.59 17.69
CA ALA A 70 -2.58 -1.26 18.95
C ALA A 70 -3.81 -0.64 19.62
N TRP A 71 -3.92 0.69 19.63
CA TRP A 71 -5.11 1.41 20.14
C TRP A 71 -6.38 1.04 19.38
N MET A 72 -6.33 0.98 18.05
CA MET A 72 -7.46 0.56 17.21
C MET A 72 -7.91 -0.87 17.49
N LEU A 73 -7.01 -1.72 18.01
CA LEU A 73 -7.25 -3.13 18.28
C LEU A 73 -7.53 -3.42 19.75
N LEU A 74 -7.74 -2.41 20.60
CA LEU A 74 -8.13 -2.61 22.00
C LEU A 74 -9.28 -3.61 22.23
N PRO A 75 -10.33 -3.70 21.38
CA PRO A 75 -11.36 -4.72 21.56
C PRO A 75 -10.82 -6.15 21.51
N THR A 76 -9.67 -6.39 20.85
CA THR A 76 -9.01 -7.72 20.82
C THR A 76 -8.37 -8.09 22.17
N ALA A 77 -8.19 -7.13 23.07
CA ALA A 77 -7.67 -7.34 24.41
C ALA A 77 -8.74 -7.74 25.44
N TRP A 78 -10.02 -7.76 25.06
CA TRP A 78 -11.09 -8.14 25.99
C TRP A 78 -11.02 -9.64 26.33
N GLU A 79 -10.55 -9.93 27.53
CA GLU A 79 -10.51 -11.27 28.12
C GLU A 79 -11.89 -11.57 28.74
N GLY A 80 -12.59 -12.59 28.24
CA GLY A 80 -13.90 -13.01 28.73
C GLY A 80 -14.16 -14.50 28.48
N ALA A 81 -15.25 -15.04 29.01
CA ALA A 81 -15.62 -16.44 28.72
C ALA A 81 -15.93 -16.63 27.22
N ALA A 82 -15.64 -17.82 26.69
CA ALA A 82 -16.13 -18.20 25.38
C ALA A 82 -17.67 -18.06 25.34
N PRO A 83 -18.27 -17.51 24.27
CA PRO A 83 -17.70 -17.23 22.95
C PRO A 83 -17.09 -15.83 22.77
N TRP A 84 -17.21 -14.95 23.77
CA TRP A 84 -16.88 -13.53 23.61
C TRP A 84 -15.40 -13.27 23.38
N ALA A 85 -14.50 -14.06 23.98
CA ALA A 85 -13.07 -13.98 23.71
C ALA A 85 -12.71 -14.29 22.23
N SER A 86 -13.40 -15.23 21.59
CA SER A 86 -13.16 -15.55 20.18
C SER A 86 -13.65 -14.44 19.25
N VAL A 87 -14.78 -13.82 19.59
CA VAL A 87 -15.31 -12.66 18.85
C VAL A 87 -14.39 -11.45 19.01
N ALA A 88 -13.95 -11.18 20.24
CA ALA A 88 -12.97 -10.14 20.55
C ALA A 88 -11.67 -10.36 19.75
N PHE A 89 -11.12 -11.56 19.76
CA PHE A 89 -9.93 -11.89 18.96
C PHE A 89 -10.16 -11.72 17.45
N ALA A 90 -11.35 -12.02 16.92
CA ALA A 90 -11.65 -11.86 15.50
C ALA A 90 -11.87 -10.39 15.08
N PHE A 91 -12.09 -9.47 16.03
CA PHE A 91 -12.41 -8.07 15.75
C PHE A 91 -11.43 -7.40 14.80
N GLY A 92 -10.11 -7.51 15.04
CA GLY A 92 -9.10 -6.89 14.20
C GLY A 92 -9.11 -7.41 12.77
N LYS A 93 -9.24 -8.72 12.58
CA LYS A 93 -9.39 -9.33 11.24
C LYS A 93 -10.65 -8.84 10.54
N ALA A 94 -11.76 -8.73 11.26
CA ALA A 94 -13.01 -8.20 10.72
C ALA A 94 -12.86 -6.71 10.32
N LEU A 95 -12.18 -5.90 11.14
CA LEU A 95 -11.86 -4.51 10.84
C LEU A 95 -11.00 -4.38 9.57
N PHE A 96 -9.97 -5.20 9.43
CA PHE A 96 -9.10 -5.19 8.25
C PHE A 96 -9.84 -5.66 6.99
N ALA A 97 -10.63 -6.73 7.10
CA ALA A 97 -11.47 -7.22 6.02
C ALA A 97 -12.53 -6.17 5.59
N LEU A 98 -13.14 -5.46 6.55
CA LEU A 98 -14.06 -4.36 6.27
C LEU A 98 -13.35 -3.19 5.58
N SER A 99 -12.10 -2.92 5.96
CA SER A 99 -11.28 -1.87 5.36
C SER A 99 -11.00 -2.15 3.88
N ASP A 100 -10.79 -3.40 3.48
CA ASP A 100 -10.72 -3.73 2.05
C ASP A 100 -12.00 -3.37 1.30
N VAL A 101 -13.17 -3.72 1.87
CA VAL A 101 -14.47 -3.46 1.25
C VAL A 101 -14.70 -1.96 1.13
N LEU A 102 -14.34 -1.19 2.18
CA LEU A 102 -14.40 0.26 2.18
C LEU A 102 -13.44 0.88 1.16
N ALA A 103 -12.20 0.39 1.05
CA ALA A 103 -11.24 0.84 0.05
C ALA A 103 -11.77 0.61 -1.36
N GLY A 104 -12.31 -0.59 -1.64
CA GLY A 104 -12.94 -0.88 -2.93
C GLY A 104 -14.15 0.02 -3.22
N TRP A 105 -14.99 0.30 -2.22
CA TRP A 105 -16.08 1.25 -2.36
C TRP A 105 -15.59 2.66 -2.71
N LEU A 106 -14.58 3.17 -2.00
CA LEU A 106 -13.97 4.48 -2.30
C LEU A 106 -13.42 4.53 -3.73
N VAL A 107 -12.71 3.49 -4.17
CA VAL A 107 -12.17 3.41 -5.54
C VAL A 107 -13.29 3.41 -6.58
N VAL A 108 -14.41 2.69 -6.35
CA VAL A 108 -15.58 2.77 -7.24
C VAL A 108 -16.14 4.19 -7.30
N GLN A 109 -16.27 4.89 -6.16
CA GLN A 109 -16.75 6.27 -6.17
C GLN A 109 -15.80 7.20 -6.91
N LEU A 110 -14.49 7.03 -6.75
CA LEU A 110 -13.47 7.82 -7.46
C LEU A 110 -13.55 7.61 -8.97
N LEU A 111 -13.62 6.35 -9.42
CA LEU A 111 -13.76 6.04 -10.85
C LEU A 111 -15.04 6.64 -11.44
N ARG A 112 -16.15 6.61 -10.70
CA ARG A 112 -17.43 7.17 -11.16
C ARG A 112 -17.46 8.68 -11.17
N ARG A 113 -16.98 9.32 -10.09
CA ARG A 113 -17.19 10.75 -9.85
C ARG A 113 -16.04 11.61 -10.36
N CYS A 114 -14.81 11.10 -10.35
CA CYS A 114 -13.63 11.83 -10.83
C CYS A 114 -13.25 11.42 -12.26
N TYR A 115 -13.36 10.13 -12.59
CA TYR A 115 -13.03 9.63 -13.93
C TYR A 115 -14.25 9.44 -14.84
N SER A 116 -15.46 9.72 -14.35
CA SER A 116 -16.71 9.66 -15.12
C SER A 116 -16.99 8.28 -15.73
N PHE A 117 -16.55 7.19 -15.08
CA PHE A 117 -16.82 5.85 -15.57
C PHE A 117 -18.29 5.45 -15.36
N PRO A 118 -18.90 4.70 -16.30
CA PRO A 118 -20.14 3.98 -16.04
C PRO A 118 -19.99 3.09 -14.81
N MET A 119 -21.05 3.00 -13.98
CA MET A 119 -21.06 2.22 -12.74
C MET A 119 -20.56 0.79 -12.97
N GLU A 120 -21.09 0.12 -13.98
CA GLU A 120 -20.75 -1.25 -14.32
C GLU A 120 -19.26 -1.41 -14.66
N LYS A 121 -18.68 -0.49 -15.43
CA LYS A 121 -17.25 -0.50 -15.78
C LYS A 121 -16.39 -0.33 -14.53
N ALA A 122 -16.73 0.63 -13.65
CA ALA A 122 -16.02 0.84 -12.39
C ALA A 122 -16.09 -0.41 -11.49
N LEU A 123 -17.28 -1.00 -11.34
CA LEU A 123 -17.48 -2.23 -10.56
C LEU A 123 -16.66 -3.40 -11.11
N ARG A 124 -16.64 -3.61 -12.43
CA ARG A 124 -15.87 -4.71 -13.05
C ARG A 124 -14.38 -4.64 -12.71
N TYR A 125 -13.74 -3.48 -12.91
CA TYR A 125 -12.30 -3.34 -12.63
C TYR A 125 -11.98 -3.49 -11.14
N VAL A 126 -12.76 -2.83 -10.26
CA VAL A 126 -12.51 -2.89 -8.81
C VAL A 126 -12.83 -4.26 -8.25
N ALA A 127 -13.86 -4.94 -8.76
CA ALA A 127 -14.21 -6.28 -8.34
C ALA A 127 -13.08 -7.27 -8.62
N VAL A 128 -12.59 -7.31 -9.86
CA VAL A 128 -11.56 -8.27 -10.28
C VAL A 128 -10.22 -8.00 -9.59
N VAL A 129 -9.81 -6.74 -9.50
CA VAL A 129 -8.48 -6.38 -8.99
C VAL A 129 -8.41 -6.41 -7.46
N TRP A 130 -9.50 -6.05 -6.77
CA TRP A 130 -9.47 -5.78 -5.34
C TRP A 130 -10.52 -6.56 -4.54
N LEU A 131 -11.82 -6.37 -4.81
CA LEU A 131 -12.87 -6.89 -3.93
C LEU A 131 -13.00 -8.42 -3.97
N TRP A 132 -12.85 -9.04 -5.13
CA TRP A 132 -12.95 -10.50 -5.32
C TRP A 132 -11.58 -11.15 -5.54
N ASN A 133 -10.51 -10.38 -5.50
CA ASN A 133 -9.16 -10.91 -5.60
C ASN A 133 -8.85 -11.76 -4.35
N PRO A 134 -8.59 -13.08 -4.51
CA PRO A 134 -8.36 -13.97 -3.39
C PRO A 134 -7.12 -13.59 -2.58
N MET A 135 -6.10 -12.98 -3.19
CA MET A 135 -4.92 -12.51 -2.48
C MET A 135 -5.27 -11.39 -1.49
N VAL A 136 -6.06 -10.41 -1.92
CA VAL A 136 -6.50 -9.28 -1.07
C VAL A 136 -7.36 -9.80 0.08
N ALA A 137 -8.38 -10.61 -0.25
CA ALA A 137 -9.28 -11.17 0.76
C ALA A 137 -8.55 -12.09 1.76
N ASN A 138 -7.59 -12.89 1.30
CA ASN A 138 -6.80 -13.76 2.18
C ASN A 138 -5.91 -12.92 3.11
N ILE A 139 -5.14 -11.97 2.58
CA ILE A 139 -4.19 -11.17 3.39
C ILE A 139 -4.90 -10.41 4.53
N SER A 140 -6.05 -9.78 4.27
CA SER A 140 -6.79 -9.06 5.31
C SER A 140 -7.41 -10.01 6.34
N THR A 141 -8.02 -11.11 5.91
CA THR A 141 -8.65 -12.09 6.80
C THR A 141 -7.65 -12.92 7.61
N ARG A 142 -6.39 -13.04 7.16
CA ARG A 142 -5.27 -13.57 7.97
C ARG A 142 -4.89 -12.61 9.11
N GLY A 143 -5.27 -11.34 9.03
CA GLY A 143 -5.04 -10.33 10.06
C GLY A 143 -4.02 -9.26 9.70
N SER A 144 -3.80 -8.99 8.41
CA SER A 144 -2.92 -7.90 7.97
C SER A 144 -3.67 -6.57 7.87
N ALA A 145 -3.06 -5.49 8.37
CA ALA A 145 -3.64 -4.14 8.41
C ALA A 145 -3.60 -3.37 7.07
N GLU A 146 -3.11 -3.97 5.97
CA GLU A 146 -2.92 -3.25 4.70
C GLU A 146 -4.21 -2.69 4.09
N GLY A 147 -5.37 -3.28 4.39
CA GLY A 147 -6.67 -2.74 3.99
C GLY A 147 -6.92 -1.32 4.52
N LEU A 148 -6.46 -1.00 5.74
CA LEU A 148 -6.54 0.34 6.31
C LEU A 148 -5.71 1.35 5.50
N LEU A 149 -4.53 0.94 5.04
CA LEU A 149 -3.71 1.77 4.16
C LEU A 149 -4.35 1.93 2.79
N GLY A 150 -5.03 0.91 2.27
CA GLY A 150 -5.84 1.02 1.06
C GLY A 150 -6.92 2.11 1.18
N VAL A 151 -7.60 2.20 2.33
CA VAL A 151 -8.57 3.27 2.63
C VAL A 151 -7.89 4.63 2.66
N LEU A 152 -6.76 4.77 3.37
CA LEU A 152 -6.02 6.03 3.47
C LEU A 152 -5.51 6.51 2.11
N VAL A 153 -4.99 5.60 1.27
CA VAL A 153 -4.52 5.92 -0.09
C VAL A 153 -5.69 6.33 -0.98
N ALA A 154 -6.82 5.62 -0.95
CA ALA A 154 -8.01 6.01 -1.72
C ALA A 154 -8.55 7.37 -1.25
N ALA A 155 -8.60 7.62 0.06
CA ALA A 155 -9.00 8.90 0.62
C ALA A 155 -8.04 10.04 0.23
N LEU A 156 -6.72 9.77 0.19
CA LEU A 156 -5.71 10.71 -0.28
C LEU A 156 -5.92 11.04 -1.75
N VAL A 157 -6.14 10.04 -2.62
CA VAL A 157 -6.45 10.25 -4.04
C VAL A 157 -7.70 11.11 -4.18
N TRP A 158 -8.77 10.82 -3.42
CA TRP A 158 -9.99 11.63 -3.45
C TRP A 158 -9.74 13.09 -3.05
N ALA A 159 -9.08 13.33 -1.92
CA ALA A 159 -8.79 14.68 -1.45
C ALA A 159 -7.87 15.44 -2.44
N SER A 160 -6.93 14.73 -3.05
CA SER A 160 -6.02 15.25 -4.08
C SER A 160 -6.75 15.64 -5.36
N LEU A 161 -7.58 14.75 -5.90
CA LEU A 161 -8.35 15.00 -7.12
C LEU A 161 -9.40 16.10 -6.90
N THR A 162 -10.06 16.13 -5.74
CA THR A 162 -11.05 17.16 -5.39
C THR A 162 -10.45 18.47 -4.85
N ARG A 163 -9.13 18.65 -4.96
CA ARG A 163 -8.40 19.90 -4.63
C ARG A 163 -8.57 20.37 -3.18
N ARG A 164 -8.74 19.44 -2.24
CA ARG A 164 -8.86 19.74 -0.81
C ARG A 164 -7.49 19.76 -0.14
N ALA A 165 -6.70 20.81 -0.38
CA ALA A 165 -5.30 20.91 0.03
C ALA A 165 -5.03 20.51 1.49
N VAL A 166 -5.76 21.11 2.45
CA VAL A 166 -5.58 20.83 3.88
C VAL A 166 -5.95 19.38 4.21
N LEU A 167 -7.08 18.88 3.71
CA LEU A 167 -7.51 17.50 3.98
C LEU A 167 -6.56 16.47 3.36
N ALA A 168 -6.10 16.70 2.13
CA ALA A 168 -5.12 15.85 1.48
C ALA A 168 -3.80 15.83 2.26
N GLY A 169 -3.34 16.99 2.74
CA GLY A 169 -2.18 17.09 3.61
C GLY A 169 -2.36 16.31 4.90
N ALA A 170 -3.45 16.53 5.64
CA ALA A 170 -3.74 15.81 6.88
C ALA A 170 -3.80 14.27 6.67
N ILE A 171 -4.46 13.80 5.61
CA ILE A 171 -4.51 12.37 5.26
C ILE A 171 -3.12 11.84 4.93
N LEU A 172 -2.30 12.58 4.17
CA LEU A 172 -0.93 12.20 3.86
C LEU A 172 -0.08 12.08 5.15
N GLY A 173 -0.16 13.07 6.04
CA GLY A 173 0.55 13.04 7.32
C GLY A 173 0.15 11.84 8.20
N LEU A 174 -1.16 11.57 8.30
CA LEU A 174 -1.68 10.38 8.98
C LEU A 174 -1.20 9.08 8.32
N ALA A 175 -1.24 8.99 6.99
CA ALA A 175 -0.83 7.80 6.26
C ALA A 175 0.67 7.51 6.46
N VAL A 176 1.53 8.53 6.42
CA VAL A 176 2.98 8.41 6.66
C VAL A 176 3.28 8.03 8.12
N HIS A 177 2.50 8.56 9.07
CA HIS A 177 2.60 8.14 10.47
C HIS A 177 2.19 6.66 10.64
N PHE A 178 1.15 6.21 9.93
CA PHE A 178 0.68 4.83 10.01
C PHE A 178 1.66 3.84 9.37
N LYS A 179 2.25 4.21 8.24
CA LYS A 179 3.33 3.47 7.57
C LYS A 179 4.15 4.44 6.74
N ILE A 180 5.47 4.29 6.67
CA ILE A 180 6.33 5.33 6.08
C ILE A 180 6.06 5.56 4.59
N TYR A 181 5.88 4.48 3.80
CA TYR A 181 5.92 4.52 2.33
C TYR A 181 5.02 5.54 1.61
N PRO A 182 3.81 5.94 2.08
CA PRO A 182 2.97 6.93 1.41
C PRO A 182 3.63 8.31 1.24
N PHE A 183 4.76 8.56 1.90
CA PHE A 183 5.52 9.81 1.75
C PHE A 183 5.88 10.09 0.28
N ILE A 184 6.09 9.03 -0.53
CA ILE A 184 6.43 9.15 -1.95
C ILE A 184 5.32 9.86 -2.73
N TYR A 185 4.05 9.73 -2.30
CA TYR A 185 2.91 10.34 -3.00
C TYR A 185 2.88 11.86 -2.89
N GLY A 186 3.45 12.42 -1.81
CA GLY A 186 3.49 13.86 -1.60
C GLY A 186 4.10 14.60 -2.79
N VAL A 187 5.18 14.08 -3.36
CA VAL A 187 5.86 14.72 -4.50
C VAL A 187 5.02 14.66 -5.78
N SER A 188 4.38 13.53 -6.06
CA SER A 188 3.47 13.43 -7.21
C SER A 188 2.27 14.36 -7.08
N ILE A 189 1.70 14.52 -5.88
CA ILE A 189 0.57 15.44 -5.66
C ILE A 189 1.03 16.90 -5.83
N LEU A 190 2.19 17.26 -5.27
CA LEU A 190 2.76 18.60 -5.44
C LEU A 190 3.04 18.90 -6.91
N TRP A 191 3.61 17.94 -7.64
CA TRP A 191 3.86 18.11 -9.08
C TRP A 191 2.55 18.19 -9.86
N TRP A 192 1.56 17.35 -9.58
CA TRP A 192 0.26 17.36 -10.25
C TRP A 192 -0.54 18.65 -10.06
N TRP A 193 -0.51 19.24 -8.87
CA TRP A 193 -1.21 20.50 -8.60
C TRP A 193 -0.46 21.71 -9.12
N ASP A 194 -0.91 22.36 -10.19
CA ASP A 194 -0.28 23.58 -10.74
C ASP A 194 -0.89 24.89 -10.27
N ALA A 195 -0.15 25.99 -10.49
CA ALA A 195 -0.64 27.36 -10.27
C ALA A 195 -1.93 27.67 -11.05
N GLN A 196 -2.10 27.07 -12.22
CA GLN A 196 -3.33 27.15 -13.01
C GLN A 196 -4.53 26.54 -12.26
N CYS A 197 -4.29 25.57 -11.38
CA CYS A 197 -5.33 24.97 -10.54
C CYS A 197 -5.76 25.87 -9.38
N ASP A 198 -4.94 26.88 -9.04
CA ASP A 198 -5.25 27.93 -8.08
C ASP A 198 -5.84 29.18 -8.78
N GLY A 199 -6.17 29.09 -10.07
CA GLY A 199 -6.70 30.21 -10.87
C GLY A 199 -5.65 31.26 -11.26
N VAL A 200 -4.36 30.97 -11.07
CA VAL A 200 -3.26 31.86 -11.43
C VAL A 200 -2.85 31.57 -12.87
N ALA A 201 -2.79 32.60 -13.71
CA ALA A 201 -2.36 32.48 -15.10
C ALA A 201 -0.98 31.81 -15.20
N ALA A 202 -0.75 31.01 -16.25
CA ALA A 202 0.53 30.38 -16.50
C ALA A 202 1.64 31.44 -16.47
N PRO A 203 2.76 31.21 -15.77
CA PRO A 203 3.85 32.18 -15.75
C PRO A 203 4.32 32.46 -17.18
N VAL A 204 4.41 33.74 -17.54
CA VAL A 204 4.99 34.17 -18.81
C VAL A 204 6.44 33.67 -18.86
N GLN A 205 6.83 33.18 -20.03
CA GLN A 205 8.09 32.50 -20.28
C GLN A 205 9.29 33.42 -20.01
N GLN A 206 9.92 33.30 -18.83
CA GLN A 206 11.26 33.80 -18.44
C GLN A 206 11.55 33.41 -16.96
N SER A 207 12.77 33.30 -16.44
CA SER A 207 14.09 32.85 -16.89
C SER A 207 15.02 32.98 -15.67
N SER A 208 15.03 31.98 -14.78
CA SER A 208 16.09 31.62 -13.82
C SER A 208 15.61 30.38 -13.03
N LEU A 209 16.51 29.61 -12.41
CA LEU A 209 16.10 28.48 -11.55
C LEU A 209 15.33 28.97 -10.31
N THR A 210 15.68 30.14 -9.80
CA THR A 210 15.05 30.75 -8.62
C THR A 210 13.61 31.17 -8.91
N SER A 211 13.33 31.77 -10.06
CA SER A 211 11.95 32.15 -10.42
C SER A 211 11.06 30.93 -10.61
N ARG A 212 11.59 29.83 -11.17
CA ARG A 212 10.88 28.54 -11.28
C ARG A 212 10.59 27.93 -9.90
N ALA A 213 11.53 28.02 -8.97
CA ALA A 213 11.34 27.53 -7.60
C ALA A 213 10.28 28.34 -6.85
N VAL A 214 10.31 29.68 -6.97
CA VAL A 214 9.28 30.55 -6.36
C VAL A 214 7.91 30.32 -6.99
N ALA A 215 7.84 30.21 -8.32
CA ALA A 215 6.59 29.89 -9.02
C ALA A 215 6.05 28.49 -8.67
N PHE A 216 6.91 27.59 -8.19
CA PHE A 216 6.47 26.29 -7.68
C PHE A 216 5.72 26.41 -6.35
N LEU A 217 5.90 27.49 -5.58
CA LEU A 217 5.22 27.71 -4.31
C LEU A 217 3.83 28.34 -4.53
N THR A 218 2.82 27.49 -4.70
CA THR A 218 1.41 27.90 -4.80
C THR A 218 0.70 27.76 -3.44
N PRO A 219 -0.36 28.54 -3.14
CA PRO A 219 -1.13 28.40 -1.90
C PRO A 219 -1.61 26.96 -1.63
N SER A 220 -2.08 26.22 -2.65
CA SER A 220 -2.53 24.83 -2.46
C SER A 220 -1.39 23.88 -2.07
N ARG A 221 -0.25 23.97 -2.77
CA ARG A 221 0.98 23.22 -2.41
C ARG A 221 1.44 23.54 -0.99
N VAL A 222 1.47 24.82 -0.59
CA VAL A 222 1.85 25.22 0.78
C VAL A 222 0.87 24.67 1.81
N LYS A 223 -0.44 24.82 1.59
CA LYS A 223 -1.48 24.30 2.50
C LYS A 223 -1.37 22.79 2.69
N LEU A 224 -1.13 22.03 1.62
CA LEU A 224 -0.91 20.58 1.74
C LEU A 224 0.36 20.26 2.51
N THR A 225 1.49 20.90 2.19
CA THR A 225 2.76 20.61 2.86
C THR A 225 2.68 20.93 4.34
N VAL A 226 2.16 22.11 4.70
CA VAL A 226 2.00 22.52 6.10
C VAL A 226 1.03 21.59 6.82
N SER A 227 -0.11 21.24 6.22
CA SER A 227 -1.07 20.35 6.87
C SER A 227 -0.54 18.90 7.00
N ALA A 228 0.25 18.41 6.05
CA ALA A 228 0.90 17.11 6.15
C ALA A 228 1.94 17.07 7.24
N LEU A 229 2.82 18.07 7.30
CA LEU A 229 3.81 18.21 8.36
C LEU A 229 3.15 18.37 9.72
N ALA A 230 2.13 19.22 9.84
CA ALA A 230 1.42 19.44 11.10
C ALA A 230 0.75 18.14 11.60
N SER A 231 0.04 17.42 10.73
CA SER A 231 -0.57 16.14 11.09
C SER A 231 0.46 15.08 11.47
N PHE A 232 1.52 14.93 10.67
CA PHE A 232 2.58 13.97 10.97
C PHE A 232 3.28 14.31 12.28
N ILE A 233 3.72 15.57 12.48
CA ILE A 233 4.41 16.01 13.70
C ILE A 233 3.49 15.84 14.91
N ALA A 234 2.22 16.26 14.84
CA ALA A 234 1.30 16.16 15.97
C ALA A 234 1.10 14.70 16.41
N LEU A 235 0.88 13.77 15.47
CA LEU A 235 0.71 12.35 15.78
C LEU A 235 2.00 11.74 16.34
N ASN A 236 3.16 12.07 15.77
CA ASN A 236 4.44 11.57 16.25
C ASN A 236 4.80 12.13 17.64
N LEU A 237 4.57 13.42 17.88
CA LEU A 237 4.76 14.02 19.21
C LEU A 237 3.83 13.37 20.23
N LEU A 238 2.55 13.17 19.89
CA LEU A 238 1.60 12.49 20.78
C LEU A 238 2.10 11.09 21.17
N MET A 239 2.52 10.28 20.20
CA MET A 239 3.04 8.94 20.47
C MET A 239 4.38 8.97 21.22
N TYR A 240 5.26 9.93 20.91
CA TYR A 240 6.53 10.10 21.60
C TYR A 240 6.35 10.53 23.06
N PHE A 241 5.43 11.46 23.35
CA PHE A 241 5.11 11.84 24.73
C PHE A 241 4.59 10.66 25.55
N GLN A 242 3.85 9.73 24.92
CA GLN A 242 3.31 8.57 25.59
C GLN A 242 4.33 7.43 25.78
N TYR A 243 5.21 7.19 24.80
CA TYR A 243 6.02 5.97 24.74
C TYR A 243 7.54 6.20 24.66
N GLY A 244 8.00 7.45 24.53
CA GLY A 244 9.41 7.82 24.53
C GLY A 244 10.23 7.27 23.36
N GLU A 245 11.51 7.01 23.60
CA GLU A 245 12.47 6.51 22.62
C GLU A 245 12.03 5.18 21.94
N PRO A 246 11.44 4.19 22.64
CA PRO A 246 10.96 2.97 22.00
C PRO A 246 10.03 3.20 20.80
N PHE A 247 9.20 4.26 20.84
CA PHE A 247 8.36 4.61 19.70
C PHE A 247 9.17 4.92 18.44
N LEU A 248 10.20 5.77 18.56
CA LEU A 248 11.05 6.15 17.43
C LEU A 248 11.84 4.95 16.92
N GLN A 249 12.40 4.17 17.86
CA GLN A 249 13.23 3.02 17.53
C GLN A 249 12.44 1.96 16.77
N TYR A 250 11.28 1.55 17.27
CA TYR A 250 10.53 0.44 16.69
C TYR A 250 9.61 0.85 15.53
N THR A 251 9.03 2.06 15.52
CA THR A 251 8.16 2.50 14.42
C THR A 251 8.95 2.99 13.21
N PHE A 252 10.12 3.62 13.41
CA PHE A 252 10.87 4.26 12.31
C PHE A 252 12.27 3.70 12.12
N PHE A 253 13.14 3.82 13.13
CA PHE A 253 14.57 3.53 12.93
C PHE A 253 14.85 2.05 12.65
N HIS A 254 14.02 1.15 13.18
CA HIS A 254 14.07 -0.27 12.87
C HIS A 254 14.02 -0.53 11.35
N HIS A 255 13.29 0.27 10.56
CA HIS A 255 13.21 0.05 9.11
C HIS A 255 14.53 0.32 8.37
N LEU A 256 15.43 1.12 8.94
CA LEU A 256 16.75 1.39 8.37
C LEU A 256 17.67 0.17 8.57
N THR A 257 17.64 -0.42 9.77
CA THR A 257 18.53 -1.52 10.16
C THR A 257 17.93 -2.92 9.92
N ARG A 258 16.63 -3.03 9.62
CA ARG A 258 15.94 -4.31 9.45
C ARG A 258 16.62 -5.20 8.41
N ILE A 259 16.88 -6.43 8.81
CA ILE A 259 17.29 -7.56 7.97
C ILE A 259 16.14 -8.56 8.02
N ASP A 260 15.29 -8.55 7.00
CA ASP A 260 14.25 -9.57 6.85
C ASP A 260 14.60 -10.50 5.70
N HIS A 261 15.11 -11.67 6.06
CA HIS A 261 15.58 -12.67 5.11
C HIS A 261 14.48 -13.67 4.73
N ARG A 262 13.49 -13.90 5.60
CA ARG A 262 12.42 -14.89 5.41
C ARG A 262 11.28 -14.32 4.58
N HIS A 263 10.60 -15.17 3.81
CA HIS A 263 9.39 -14.80 3.04
C HIS A 263 9.61 -13.54 2.17
N ASN A 264 10.83 -13.35 1.67
CA ASN A 264 11.28 -12.13 1.01
C ASN A 264 11.55 -12.37 -0.48
N PHE A 265 10.67 -11.86 -1.34
CA PHE A 265 10.75 -11.96 -2.80
C PHE A 265 11.86 -11.12 -3.43
N SER A 266 12.51 -10.28 -2.63
CA SER A 266 13.57 -9.38 -3.06
C SER A 266 14.78 -10.12 -3.62
N PRO A 267 15.48 -9.58 -4.65
CA PRO A 267 16.76 -10.11 -5.09
C PRO A 267 17.84 -10.08 -3.99
N TYR A 268 17.65 -9.25 -2.95
CA TYR A 268 18.54 -9.17 -1.80
C TYR A 268 18.35 -10.32 -0.79
N SER A 269 17.28 -11.12 -0.91
CA SER A 269 16.91 -12.16 0.08
C SER A 269 18.04 -13.13 0.42
N THR A 270 18.72 -13.68 -0.59
CA THR A 270 19.82 -14.63 -0.38
C THR A 270 21.02 -13.97 0.32
N LEU A 271 21.33 -12.72 -0.01
CA LEU A 271 22.38 -11.94 0.66
C LEU A 271 22.01 -11.68 2.13
N LEU A 272 20.74 -11.35 2.40
CA LEU A 272 20.25 -11.10 3.76
C LEU A 272 20.29 -12.38 4.61
N TYR A 273 20.03 -13.56 4.04
CA TYR A 273 20.24 -14.84 4.72
C TYR A 273 21.71 -15.06 5.09
N LEU A 274 22.63 -14.79 4.16
CA LEU A 274 24.07 -14.94 4.41
C LEU A 274 24.57 -13.94 5.46
N SER A 275 24.10 -12.70 5.40
CA SER A 275 24.43 -11.66 6.39
C SER A 275 23.90 -12.04 7.78
N ALA A 276 22.66 -12.53 7.88
CA ALA A 276 22.09 -13.02 9.14
C ALA A 276 22.85 -14.23 9.72
N ALA A 277 23.47 -15.05 8.86
CA ALA A 277 24.33 -16.16 9.27
C ALA A 277 25.79 -15.75 9.61
N GLY A 278 26.11 -14.45 9.54
CA GLY A 278 27.48 -13.93 9.79
C GLY A 278 28.45 -14.10 8.62
N GLY A 279 27.97 -14.51 7.44
CA GLY A 279 28.79 -14.78 6.26
C GLY A 279 29.03 -13.58 5.34
N ALA A 280 28.37 -12.45 5.57
CA ALA A 280 28.52 -11.23 4.77
C ALA A 280 28.53 -9.97 5.66
N ASN A 281 29.67 -9.28 5.70
CA ASN A 281 29.91 -8.07 6.51
C ASN A 281 29.68 -6.75 5.76
N SER A 282 29.17 -6.81 4.53
CA SER A 282 29.04 -5.65 3.65
C SER A 282 27.59 -5.16 3.56
N HIS A 283 27.35 -3.90 3.90
CA HIS A 283 26.05 -3.22 3.80
C HIS A 283 25.69 -2.74 2.37
N PHE A 284 25.97 -3.55 1.33
CA PHE A 284 25.73 -3.13 -0.06
C PHE A 284 24.25 -2.86 -0.35
N GLU A 285 23.34 -3.54 0.35
CA GLU A 285 21.89 -3.31 0.26
C GLU A 285 21.50 -1.89 0.67
N ALA A 286 22.29 -1.21 1.50
CA ALA A 286 22.02 0.17 1.89
C ALA A 286 22.22 1.14 0.71
N LEU A 287 23.12 0.83 -0.23
CA LEU A 287 23.36 1.65 -1.42
C LEU A 287 22.19 1.57 -2.41
N ALA A 288 21.39 0.51 -2.37
CA ALA A 288 20.21 0.36 -3.21
C ALA A 288 19.08 1.37 -2.90
N PHE A 289 19.09 1.95 -1.69
CA PHE A 289 18.10 2.96 -1.31
C PHE A 289 18.22 4.25 -2.12
N LEU A 290 19.43 4.67 -2.48
CA LEU A 290 19.61 5.93 -3.21
C LEU A 290 19.02 5.91 -4.63
N PRO A 291 19.33 4.93 -5.51
CA PRO A 291 18.70 4.85 -6.83
C PRO A 291 17.19 4.58 -6.73
N GLN A 292 16.74 3.82 -5.72
CA GLN A 292 15.32 3.64 -5.46
C GLN A 292 14.62 4.95 -5.12
N LEU A 293 15.16 5.73 -4.17
CA LEU A 293 14.60 7.03 -3.77
C LEU A 293 14.63 8.03 -4.92
N LEU A 294 15.72 8.09 -5.69
CA LEU A 294 15.80 8.92 -6.88
C LEU A 294 14.69 8.56 -7.88
N LEU A 295 14.48 7.27 -8.14
CA LEU A 295 13.46 6.79 -9.06
C LEU A 295 12.04 7.17 -8.58
N VAL A 296 11.70 6.86 -7.33
CA VAL A 296 10.33 7.03 -6.81
C VAL A 296 10.01 8.48 -6.42
N VAL A 297 10.96 9.24 -5.88
CA VAL A 297 10.70 10.60 -5.39
C VAL A 297 10.93 11.65 -6.48
N VAL A 298 11.80 11.39 -7.46
CA VAL A 298 12.18 12.40 -8.46
C VAL A 298 11.76 11.99 -9.87
N LEU A 299 12.30 10.90 -10.40
CA LEU A 299 12.16 10.59 -11.83
C LEU A 299 10.72 10.26 -12.23
N LEU A 300 10.04 9.39 -11.47
CA LEU A 300 8.66 9.00 -11.78
C LEU A 300 7.66 10.16 -11.67
N PRO A 301 7.67 11.00 -10.61
CA PRO A 301 6.82 12.18 -10.56
C PRO A 301 7.04 13.14 -11.74
N LEU A 302 8.30 13.42 -12.10
CA LEU A 302 8.61 14.33 -13.21
C LEU A 302 8.01 13.87 -14.54
N VAL A 303 8.02 12.55 -14.81
CA VAL A 303 7.56 11.97 -16.08
C VAL A 303 6.04 11.75 -16.10
N LEU A 304 5.45 11.32 -14.98
CA LEU A 304 4.08 10.81 -14.94
C LEU A 304 3.10 11.74 -14.24
N ALA A 305 3.52 12.46 -13.21
CA ALA A 305 2.59 13.21 -12.35
C ALA A 305 2.04 14.49 -12.99
N LYS A 306 2.30 14.76 -14.27
CA LYS A 306 1.55 15.74 -15.08
C LYS A 306 0.52 15.10 -16.01
N LYS A 307 0.73 13.82 -16.33
CA LYS A 307 -0.11 13.05 -17.25
C LYS A 307 -1.25 12.37 -16.51
N SER A 308 -0.94 11.73 -15.39
CA SER A 308 -1.92 11.07 -14.53
C SER A 308 -1.39 10.91 -13.11
N LEU A 309 -2.11 11.45 -12.13
CA LEU A 309 -1.70 11.37 -10.72
C LEU A 309 -1.72 9.92 -10.22
N THR A 310 -2.81 9.20 -10.50
CA THR A 310 -2.99 7.82 -10.01
C THR A 310 -2.03 6.85 -10.70
N THR A 311 -1.69 7.07 -11.97
CA THR A 311 -0.65 6.29 -12.66
C THR A 311 0.74 6.60 -12.11
N ALA A 312 1.04 7.87 -11.78
CA ALA A 312 2.29 8.21 -11.10
C ALA A 312 2.40 7.53 -9.74
N MET A 313 1.35 7.60 -8.91
CA MET A 313 1.30 6.92 -7.61
C MET A 313 1.44 5.39 -7.77
N LEU A 314 0.77 4.79 -8.76
CA LEU A 314 0.90 3.37 -9.07
C LEU A 314 2.35 3.00 -9.40
N ALA A 315 2.98 3.73 -10.32
CA ALA A 315 4.36 3.48 -10.74
C ALA A 315 5.35 3.69 -9.58
N GLN A 316 5.16 4.75 -8.76
CA GLN A 316 5.97 5.00 -7.58
C GLN A 316 5.90 3.83 -6.60
N THR A 317 4.71 3.33 -6.29
CA THR A 317 4.53 2.22 -5.35
C THR A 317 5.05 0.91 -5.92
N PHE A 318 4.77 0.64 -7.20
CA PHE A 318 5.26 -0.56 -7.86
C PHE A 318 6.79 -0.60 -7.91
N ALA A 319 7.43 0.52 -8.24
CA ALA A 319 8.88 0.69 -8.17
C ALA A 319 9.41 0.60 -6.74
N PHE A 320 8.74 1.25 -5.77
CA PHE A 320 9.12 1.17 -4.37
C PHE A 320 9.16 -0.27 -3.88
N VAL A 321 8.14 -1.07 -4.18
CA VAL A 321 8.10 -2.50 -3.79
C VAL A 321 9.14 -3.32 -4.54
N THR A 322 9.27 -3.12 -5.87
CA THR A 322 10.19 -3.90 -6.72
C THR A 322 11.65 -3.75 -6.32
N PHE A 323 12.07 -2.52 -5.99
CA PHE A 323 13.46 -2.21 -5.66
C PHE A 323 13.76 -2.22 -4.15
N ASN A 324 12.79 -2.61 -3.30
CA ASN A 324 13.00 -2.66 -1.87
C ASN A 324 13.90 -3.84 -1.46
N LYS A 325 14.73 -3.66 -0.42
CA LYS A 325 15.48 -4.76 0.19
C LYS A 325 14.58 -5.85 0.78
N VAL A 326 13.41 -5.48 1.30
CA VAL A 326 12.39 -6.40 1.81
C VAL A 326 11.14 -6.29 0.94
N CYS A 327 10.67 -7.41 0.42
CA CYS A 327 9.47 -7.51 -0.40
C CYS A 327 8.65 -8.71 0.06
N THR A 328 7.48 -8.46 0.65
CA THR A 328 6.54 -9.50 1.10
C THR A 328 5.22 -9.38 0.34
N SER A 329 4.40 -10.43 0.32
CA SER A 329 3.12 -10.43 -0.42
C SER A 329 2.14 -9.35 0.05
N GLN A 330 2.24 -8.91 1.31
CA GLN A 330 1.44 -7.80 1.84
C GLN A 330 1.65 -6.51 1.04
N TYR A 331 2.85 -6.29 0.49
CA TYR A 331 3.21 -5.04 -0.20
C TYR A 331 2.52 -4.94 -1.56
N PHE A 332 2.09 -6.07 -2.13
CA PHE A 332 1.41 -6.09 -3.42
C PHE A 332 0.05 -5.37 -3.36
N LEU A 333 -0.60 -5.33 -2.19
CA LEU A 333 -1.84 -4.58 -1.99
C LEU A 333 -1.64 -3.07 -2.22
N TRP A 334 -0.44 -2.53 -1.97
CA TRP A 334 -0.19 -1.09 -2.07
C TRP A 334 -0.35 -0.56 -3.49
N TYR A 335 0.05 -1.34 -4.50
CA TYR A 335 -0.14 -0.96 -5.90
C TYR A 335 -1.43 -1.54 -6.48
N LEU A 336 -1.94 -2.68 -5.98
CA LEU A 336 -3.22 -3.24 -6.46
C LEU A 336 -4.40 -2.30 -6.20
N VAL A 337 -4.41 -1.52 -5.11
CA VAL A 337 -5.49 -0.55 -4.84
C VAL A 337 -5.54 0.58 -5.89
N LEU A 338 -4.40 0.88 -6.53
CA LEU A 338 -4.27 1.93 -7.55
C LEU A 338 -4.47 1.41 -8.98
N LEU A 339 -4.32 0.10 -9.18
CA LEU A 339 -4.39 -0.54 -10.49
C LEU A 339 -5.74 -0.32 -11.24
N PRO A 340 -6.92 -0.24 -10.59
CA PRO A 340 -8.19 0.04 -11.27
C PRO A 340 -8.25 1.40 -11.99
N PHE A 341 -7.44 2.38 -11.58
CA PHE A 341 -7.35 3.68 -12.25
C PHE A 341 -6.59 3.61 -13.58
N TYR A 342 -5.59 2.72 -13.67
CA TYR A 342 -4.69 2.62 -14.82
C TYR A 342 -5.14 1.56 -15.86
N LEU A 343 -5.59 0.38 -15.42
CA LEU A 343 -5.94 -0.72 -16.33
C LEU A 343 -6.84 -0.31 -17.51
N PRO A 344 -7.91 0.48 -17.33
CA PRO A 344 -8.87 0.81 -18.39
C PRO A 344 -8.25 1.50 -19.62
N SER A 345 -7.16 2.24 -19.45
CA SER A 345 -6.43 2.94 -20.52
C SER A 345 -5.09 2.28 -20.86
N SER A 346 -4.71 1.22 -20.14
CA SER A 346 -3.42 0.57 -20.26
C SER A 346 -3.22 -0.20 -21.57
N SER A 347 -1.95 -0.36 -21.96
CA SER A 347 -1.52 -1.33 -22.96
C SER A 347 -1.95 -2.77 -22.64
N PHE A 348 -2.10 -3.13 -21.35
CA PHE A 348 -2.51 -4.48 -20.96
C PHE A 348 -3.92 -4.84 -21.43
N ILE A 349 -4.84 -3.88 -21.43
CA ILE A 349 -6.21 -4.08 -21.94
C ILE A 349 -6.25 -3.91 -23.47
N ARG A 350 -5.51 -2.94 -24.02
CA ARG A 350 -5.43 -2.73 -25.48
C ARG A 350 -4.79 -3.90 -26.23
N ARG A 351 -3.84 -4.58 -25.60
CA ARG A 351 -3.13 -5.76 -26.12
C ARG A 351 -3.31 -6.92 -25.14
N PRO A 352 -4.41 -7.69 -25.21
CA PRO A 352 -4.74 -8.72 -24.22
C PRO A 352 -3.63 -9.77 -24.01
N ALA A 353 -2.92 -10.16 -25.06
CA ALA A 353 -1.79 -11.08 -24.94
C ALA A 353 -0.67 -10.52 -24.02
N LEU A 354 -0.40 -9.21 -24.09
CA LEU A 354 0.56 -8.54 -23.20
C LEU A 354 0.05 -8.54 -21.76
N GLY A 355 -1.22 -8.20 -21.55
CA GLY A 355 -1.84 -8.20 -20.21
C GLY A 355 -1.88 -9.57 -19.56
N ILE A 356 -2.30 -10.60 -20.30
CA ILE A 356 -2.33 -12.00 -19.84
C ILE A 356 -0.91 -12.49 -19.55
N SER A 357 0.07 -12.16 -20.40
CA SER A 357 1.47 -12.52 -20.18
C SER A 357 2.03 -11.84 -18.93
N ALA A 358 1.76 -10.55 -18.73
CA ALA A 358 2.17 -9.82 -17.53
C ALA A 358 1.57 -10.43 -16.25
N ALA A 359 0.26 -10.69 -16.23
CA ALA A 359 -0.40 -11.32 -15.09
C ALA A 359 0.13 -12.75 -14.85
N GLY A 360 0.26 -13.56 -15.90
CA GLY A 360 0.75 -14.93 -15.82
C GLY A 360 2.19 -15.02 -15.31
N LEU A 361 3.09 -14.19 -15.83
CA LEU A 361 4.49 -14.14 -15.38
C LEU A 361 4.60 -13.61 -13.95
N TRP A 362 3.79 -12.63 -13.57
CA TRP A 362 3.76 -12.09 -12.20
C TRP A 362 3.30 -13.14 -11.18
N VAL A 363 2.29 -13.94 -11.52
CA VAL A 363 1.84 -15.09 -10.70
C VAL A 363 2.88 -16.21 -10.69
N LEU A 364 3.45 -16.54 -11.84
CA LEU A 364 4.47 -17.59 -11.96
C LEU A 364 5.71 -17.27 -11.12
N GLY A 365 6.19 -16.02 -11.15
CA GLY A 365 7.34 -15.61 -10.34
C GLY A 365 7.10 -15.77 -8.85
N GLN A 366 5.89 -15.46 -8.37
CA GLN A 366 5.50 -15.74 -6.99
C GLN A 366 5.44 -17.23 -6.68
N ALA A 367 4.81 -18.03 -7.55
CA ALA A 367 4.69 -19.47 -7.36
C ALA A 367 6.07 -20.16 -7.31
N LEU A 368 6.98 -19.78 -8.20
CA LEU A 368 8.37 -20.27 -8.21
C LEU A 368 9.08 -19.91 -6.91
N TRP A 369 8.98 -18.64 -6.47
CA TRP A 369 9.60 -18.21 -5.22
C TRP A 369 9.00 -18.94 -4.01
N LEU A 370 7.67 -19.02 -3.90
CA LEU A 370 6.96 -19.70 -2.82
C LEU A 370 7.31 -21.18 -2.72
N HIS A 371 7.48 -21.86 -3.86
CA HIS A 371 7.95 -23.24 -3.88
C HIS A 371 9.34 -23.37 -3.24
N GLN A 372 10.29 -22.50 -3.60
CA GLN A 372 11.64 -22.53 -3.03
C GLN A 372 11.65 -22.10 -1.55
N GLY A 373 10.89 -21.07 -1.20
CA GLY A 373 10.69 -20.62 0.17
C GLY A 373 10.09 -21.72 1.05
N TYR A 374 9.10 -22.47 0.55
CA TYR A 374 8.54 -23.60 1.29
C TYR A 374 9.57 -24.70 1.57
N ASN A 375 10.34 -25.09 0.55
CA ASN A 375 11.41 -26.09 0.72
C ASN A 375 12.45 -25.64 1.76
N LEU A 376 12.87 -24.38 1.71
CA LEU A 376 13.86 -23.84 2.62
C LEU A 376 13.32 -23.66 4.04
N GLU A 377 12.21 -22.96 4.16
CA GLU A 377 11.74 -22.41 5.44
C GLU A 377 10.83 -23.33 6.23
N PHE A 378 10.17 -24.28 5.56
CA PHE A 378 9.27 -25.25 6.19
C PHE A 378 9.85 -26.66 6.19
N LEU A 379 10.49 -27.08 5.09
CA LEU A 379 11.08 -28.43 5.00
C LEU A 379 12.56 -28.48 5.40
N GLY A 380 13.21 -27.34 5.64
CA GLY A 380 14.63 -27.27 6.01
C GLY A 380 15.59 -27.74 4.90
N ARG A 381 15.13 -27.81 3.65
CA ARG A 381 15.93 -28.23 2.49
C ARG A 381 16.67 -27.03 1.91
N SER A 382 17.99 -27.14 1.74
CA SER A 382 18.77 -26.07 1.11
C SER A 382 18.25 -25.76 -0.30
N ALA A 383 17.74 -24.55 -0.50
CA ALA A 383 17.18 -24.07 -1.77
C ALA A 383 17.75 -22.71 -2.20
N PHE A 384 18.82 -22.24 -1.57
CA PHE A 384 19.38 -20.89 -1.78
C PHE A 384 19.79 -20.63 -3.24
N VAL A 385 20.74 -21.41 -3.76
CA VAL A 385 21.28 -21.27 -5.13
C VAL A 385 21.22 -22.64 -5.83
N PRO A 386 20.72 -22.71 -7.08
CA PRO A 386 20.17 -21.61 -7.88
C PRO A 386 18.72 -21.24 -7.52
N GLY A 387 18.02 -22.06 -6.73
CA GLY A 387 16.56 -22.00 -6.52
C GLY A 387 16.01 -20.62 -6.16
N LEU A 388 16.14 -20.22 -4.89
CA LEU A 388 15.61 -18.97 -4.34
C LEU A 388 16.20 -17.76 -5.08
N PHE A 389 17.49 -17.79 -5.38
CA PHE A 389 18.19 -16.72 -6.08
C PHE A 389 17.62 -16.45 -7.48
N LEU A 390 17.50 -17.49 -8.33
CA LEU A 390 16.94 -17.32 -9.68
C LEU A 390 15.45 -17.00 -9.63
N ALA A 391 14.69 -17.54 -8.68
CA ALA A 391 13.27 -17.19 -8.52
C ALA A 391 13.08 -15.71 -8.17
N ALA A 392 13.90 -15.17 -7.25
CA ALA A 392 13.87 -13.77 -6.88
C ALA A 392 14.29 -12.85 -8.06
N LEU A 393 15.36 -13.22 -8.79
CA LEU A 393 15.79 -12.47 -9.98
C LEU A 393 14.75 -12.51 -11.10
N PHE A 394 14.11 -13.66 -11.33
CA PHE A 394 13.03 -13.78 -12.30
C PHE A 394 11.85 -12.89 -11.95
N PHE A 395 11.38 -12.95 -10.69
CA PHE A 395 10.28 -12.09 -10.25
C PHE A 395 10.65 -10.60 -10.34
N PHE A 396 11.88 -10.23 -9.98
CA PHE A 396 12.39 -8.86 -10.14
C PHE A 396 12.38 -8.40 -11.61
N ALA A 397 12.87 -9.23 -12.54
CA ALA A 397 12.89 -8.92 -13.97
C ALA A 397 11.47 -8.73 -14.54
N VAL A 398 10.52 -9.60 -14.16
CA VAL A 398 9.11 -9.48 -14.53
C VAL A 398 8.53 -8.15 -14.03
N ASN A 399 8.79 -7.79 -12.78
CA ASN A 399 8.30 -6.52 -12.22
C ASN A 399 8.91 -5.30 -12.94
N ILE A 400 10.21 -5.28 -13.22
CA ILE A 400 10.83 -4.17 -13.99
C ILE A 400 10.19 -4.05 -15.38
N TRP A 401 9.95 -5.15 -16.06
CA TRP A 401 9.30 -5.14 -17.37
C TRP A 401 7.88 -4.57 -17.30
N ILE A 402 7.07 -5.00 -16.32
CA ILE A 402 5.72 -4.46 -16.08
C ILE A 402 5.78 -2.96 -15.78
N LEU A 403 6.71 -2.53 -14.90
CA LEU A 403 6.92 -1.12 -14.57
C LEU A 403 7.27 -0.29 -15.80
N GLY A 404 8.14 -0.82 -16.68
CA GLY A 404 8.48 -0.17 -17.94
C GLY A 404 7.27 0.09 -18.83
N ILE A 405 6.33 -0.86 -18.91
CA ILE A 405 5.07 -0.70 -19.66
C ILE A 405 4.19 0.38 -19.01
N ILE A 406 4.05 0.37 -17.68
CA ILE A 406 3.27 1.39 -16.95
C ILE A 406 3.82 2.80 -17.22
N ILE A 407 5.16 2.96 -17.20
CA ILE A 407 5.82 4.24 -17.49
C ILE A 407 5.59 4.66 -18.94
N GLN A 408 5.72 3.74 -19.90
CA GLN A 408 5.51 4.01 -21.33
C GLN A 408 4.07 4.43 -21.64
N ASP A 409 3.09 3.78 -21.00
CA ASP A 409 1.69 4.15 -21.17
C ASP A 409 1.40 5.57 -20.65
N GLY A 410 2.11 6.03 -19.61
CA GLY A 410 2.02 7.39 -19.08
C GLY A 410 0.72 7.73 -18.34
N GLY A 411 -0.33 6.91 -18.48
CA GLY A 411 -1.69 7.22 -18.06
C GLY A 411 -2.32 8.32 -18.94
N ASP A 412 -3.62 8.53 -18.77
CA ASP A 412 -4.35 9.63 -19.43
C ASP A 412 -5.45 10.17 -18.50
N ASP A 413 -5.14 11.24 -17.78
CA ASP A 413 -6.11 11.99 -16.98
C ASP A 413 -6.54 13.29 -17.70
N ALA A 414 -6.43 13.38 -19.05
CA ALA A 414 -6.75 14.60 -19.80
C ALA A 414 -8.17 15.13 -19.52
N THR A 415 -9.13 14.24 -19.25
CA THR A 415 -10.51 14.61 -18.88
C THR A 415 -10.61 15.29 -17.51
N ILE A 416 -9.66 15.06 -16.60
CA ILE A 416 -9.59 15.70 -15.27
C ILE A 416 -8.87 17.06 -15.37
N ASN A 417 -7.88 17.17 -16.25
CA ASN A 417 -7.06 18.38 -16.41
C ASN A 417 -7.71 19.48 -17.27
N ALA A 418 -8.69 19.17 -18.12
CA ALA A 418 -9.31 20.10 -19.08
C ALA A 418 -10.26 21.16 -18.47
N GLY A 419 -10.06 21.60 -17.22
CA GLY A 419 -10.79 22.75 -16.66
C GLY A 419 -12.29 22.54 -16.40
N GLY A 420 -12.79 21.31 -16.54
CA GLY A 420 -14.11 20.96 -16.05
C GLY A 420 -14.09 21.01 -14.53
N SER A 421 -14.65 22.08 -13.96
CA SER A 421 -15.06 22.12 -12.55
C SER A 421 -15.58 20.74 -12.17
N ILE A 422 -14.84 20.03 -11.32
CA ILE A 422 -15.31 18.77 -10.75
C ILE A 422 -16.64 19.12 -10.13
N LYS A 423 -17.73 18.62 -10.72
CA LYS A 423 -19.08 19.04 -10.35
C LYS A 423 -19.20 18.99 -8.82
N PRO A 424 -19.87 19.98 -8.18
CA PRO A 424 -20.01 20.04 -6.72
C PRO A 424 -20.62 18.78 -6.07
N SER A 425 -21.12 17.83 -6.87
CA SER A 425 -21.53 16.47 -6.49
C SER A 425 -20.39 15.47 -6.17
N ALA A 426 -19.11 15.88 -6.20
CA ALA A 426 -17.96 15.02 -5.85
C ALA A 426 -17.71 14.85 -4.33
N LYS A 427 -18.64 15.28 -3.47
CA LYS A 427 -18.66 14.91 -2.04
C LYS A 427 -19.01 13.42 -1.93
N ILE A 428 -18.02 12.56 -1.71
CA ILE A 428 -18.22 11.11 -1.54
C ILE A 428 -19.21 10.85 -0.42
#